data_AF-A0A4Y2H610-F1
#
_entry.id   AF-A0A4Y2H610-F1
#
_cell.length_a   1.000
_cell.length_b   1.000
_cell.length_c   1.000
_cell.angle_alpha   90.00
_cell.angle_beta   90.00
_cell.angle_gamma   90.00
#
_symmetry.space_group_name_H-M   'P 1'
#
loop_
_entity.id
_entity.type
_entity.pdbx_description
1 polymer ?
#
loop_
_entity_poly.entity_id
_entity_poly.type
_entity_poly.pdbx_seq_one_letter_code
_entity_poly.pdbx_strand_id
1 'polypeptide(L)'
;MKLSWIFIACLILSEQLYAGEGKACRTADHCKEDECCVTKQSMWGGCRKFGCPGCPCEPDSEKFHLGDMYLWSCPCSEGLECVAEDIIRNDVDKSVVFINSTCMIPEEAKRQKSRYSLKTKILPRFLGKSS
;
A
#
# COMPACT_ATOMS: atom_id res chain seq x y z
N MET A 1 15.00 9.96 49.55
CA MET A 1 14.58 10.65 48.30
C MET A 1 15.26 10.06 47.04
N LYS A 2 15.54 8.74 46.97
CA LYS A 2 16.17 8.09 45.80
C LYS A 2 15.27 7.04 45.11
N LEU A 3 14.23 6.56 45.81
CA LEU A 3 13.27 5.58 45.25
C LEU A 3 12.34 6.18 44.18
N SER A 4 12.09 7.49 44.20
CA SER A 4 11.10 8.13 43.31
C SER A 4 11.58 8.26 41.86
N TRP A 5 12.89 8.30 41.61
CA TRP A 5 13.44 8.39 40.24
C TRP A 5 13.42 7.03 39.52
N ILE A 6 13.46 5.92 40.26
CA ILE A 6 13.43 4.57 39.69
C ILE A 6 12.04 4.27 39.11
N PHE A 7 10.96 4.70 39.78
CA PHE A 7 9.59 4.54 39.29
C PHE A 7 9.32 5.35 38.01
N ILE A 8 9.88 6.56 37.91
CA ILE A 8 9.73 7.42 36.72
C ILE A 8 10.51 6.83 35.54
N ALA A 9 11.72 6.30 35.76
CA ALA A 9 12.49 5.64 34.72
C ALA A 9 11.80 4.36 34.19
N CYS A 10 11.17 3.55 35.06
CA CYS A 10 10.43 2.36 34.66
C CYS A 10 9.17 2.66 33.81
N LEU A 11 8.46 3.75 34.09
CA LEU A 11 7.27 4.15 33.31
C LEU A 11 7.67 4.58 31.89
N ILE A 12 8.75 5.34 31.74
CA ILE A 12 9.26 5.79 30.43
C ILE A 12 9.81 4.61 29.60
N LEU A 13 10.34 3.57 30.24
CA LEU A 13 10.83 2.35 29.58
C LEU A 13 9.70 1.40 29.13
N SER A 14 8.53 1.44 29.76
CA SER A 14 7.41 0.55 29.39
C SER A 14 6.72 0.92 28.07
N GLU A 15 6.83 2.16 27.59
CA GLU A 15 6.22 2.57 26.32
C GLU A 15 6.99 2.14 25.08
N GLN A 16 8.28 1.78 25.20
CA GLN A 16 9.08 1.40 24.02
C GLN A 16 9.03 -0.10 23.68
N LEU A 17 8.28 -0.92 24.43
CA LEU A 17 8.27 -2.38 24.27
C LEU A 17 7.12 -2.96 23.42
N TYR A 18 6.40 -2.13 22.66
CA TYR A 18 5.38 -2.59 21.70
C TYR A 18 5.88 -2.53 20.24
N ALA A 19 7.12 -2.93 20.01
CA ALA A 19 7.63 -3.22 18.67
C ALA A 19 7.43 -4.71 18.35
N GLY A 20 6.19 -5.08 18.01
CA GLY A 20 5.85 -6.42 17.56
C GLY A 20 5.41 -6.41 16.11
N GLU A 21 6.36 -6.48 15.19
CA GLU A 21 6.07 -6.86 13.80
C GLU A 21 5.38 -8.23 13.82
N GLY A 22 4.23 -8.37 13.16
CA GLY A 22 3.48 -9.64 13.08
C GLY A 22 2.38 -9.85 14.12
N LYS A 23 1.89 -8.80 14.78
CA LYS A 23 0.63 -8.87 15.53
C LYS A 23 -0.52 -9.25 14.61
N ALA A 24 -1.38 -10.16 15.08
CA ALA A 24 -2.62 -10.49 14.41
C ALA A 24 -3.58 -9.30 14.49
N CYS A 25 -4.24 -8.98 13.38
CA CYS A 25 -5.19 -7.88 13.27
C CYS A 25 -6.50 -8.36 12.63
N ARG A 26 -7.61 -7.72 12.99
CA ARG A 26 -8.92 -7.89 12.32
C ARG A 26 -9.45 -6.59 11.73
N THR A 27 -9.00 -5.47 12.26
CA THR A 27 -9.31 -4.11 11.83
C THR A 27 -8.01 -3.31 11.82
N ALA A 28 -8.02 -2.17 11.13
CA ALA A 28 -6.87 -1.26 11.07
C ALA A 28 -6.46 -0.72 12.45
N ASP A 29 -7.41 -0.57 13.40
CA ASP A 29 -7.16 -0.03 14.75
C ASP A 29 -6.25 -0.91 15.62
N HIS A 30 -6.05 -2.17 15.23
CA HIS A 30 -5.14 -3.07 15.92
C HIS A 30 -3.66 -2.85 15.53
N CYS A 31 -3.43 -2.13 14.45
CA CYS A 31 -2.10 -1.81 13.93
C CYS A 31 -1.73 -0.37 14.30
N LYS A 32 -0.44 -0.04 14.16
CA LYS A 32 0.04 1.33 14.39
C LYS A 32 -0.42 2.26 13.27
N GLU A 33 -0.29 3.57 13.51
CA GLU A 33 -0.59 4.60 12.51
C GLU A 33 0.25 4.46 11.22
N ASP A 34 1.42 3.81 11.28
CA ASP A 34 2.31 3.53 10.15
C ASP A 34 2.17 2.10 9.58
N GLU A 35 1.13 1.36 10.01
CA GLU A 35 0.88 -0.01 9.61
C GLU A 35 -0.54 -0.23 9.09
N CYS A 36 -0.71 -1.20 8.21
CA CYS A 36 -2.01 -1.65 7.73
C CYS A 36 -2.23 -3.14 8.06
N CYS A 37 -3.49 -3.53 8.17
CA CYS A 37 -3.87 -4.93 8.38
C CYS A 37 -3.96 -5.69 7.06
N VAL A 38 -3.08 -6.68 6.84
CA VAL A 38 -3.06 -7.49 5.61
C VAL A 38 -3.48 -8.93 5.87
N THR A 39 -4.38 -9.46 5.04
CA THR A 39 -4.82 -10.86 5.06
C THR A 39 -4.61 -11.57 3.73
N LYS A 40 -4.47 -12.90 3.78
CA LYS A 40 -4.38 -13.80 2.61
C LYS A 40 -5.60 -14.74 2.55
N GLN A 41 -6.80 -14.20 2.75
CA GLN A 41 -8.09 -14.93 2.81
C GLN A 41 -8.47 -15.54 4.18
N SER A 42 -7.86 -15.08 5.27
CA SER A 42 -8.24 -15.48 6.63
C SER A 42 -9.06 -14.40 7.33
N MET A 43 -9.86 -14.80 8.33
CA MET A 43 -10.53 -13.87 9.26
C MET A 43 -9.56 -13.07 10.15
N TRP A 44 -8.26 -13.39 10.10
CA TRP A 44 -7.18 -12.74 10.81
C TRP A 44 -6.11 -12.35 9.81
N GLY A 45 -5.69 -11.08 9.85
CA GLY A 45 -4.55 -10.56 9.13
C GLY A 45 -3.33 -10.41 10.03
N GLY A 46 -2.25 -9.90 9.46
CA GLY A 46 -1.08 -9.42 10.20
C GLY A 46 -0.82 -7.95 9.89
N CYS A 47 -0.40 -7.19 10.90
CA CYS A 47 0.05 -5.81 10.69
C CYS A 47 1.32 -5.80 9.84
N ARG A 48 1.32 -4.98 8.80
CA ARG A 48 2.44 -4.75 7.89
C ARG A 48 2.64 -3.25 7.72
N LYS A 49 3.88 -2.83 7.51
CA LYS A 49 4.17 -1.42 7.25
C LYS A 49 3.58 -0.96 5.92
N PHE A 50 3.19 0.30 5.85
CA PHE A 50 2.80 0.91 4.58
C PHE A 50 3.93 0.89 3.54
N GLY A 51 3.55 0.98 2.27
CA GLY A 51 4.48 1.02 1.15
C GLY A 51 5.39 2.25 1.19
N CYS A 52 6.69 1.99 1.09
CA CYS A 52 7.76 2.99 0.99
C CYS A 52 7.87 3.58 -0.43
N PRO A 53 8.51 4.76 -0.60
CA PRO A 53 8.76 5.31 -1.93
C PRO A 53 9.59 4.33 -2.78
N GLY A 54 9.11 4.05 -4.00
CA GLY A 54 9.67 3.06 -4.92
C GLY A 54 9.25 1.62 -4.65
N CYS A 55 8.54 1.34 -3.55
CA CYS A 55 8.09 0.00 -3.23
C CYS A 55 6.87 -0.38 -4.09
N PRO A 56 6.73 -1.67 -4.45
CA PRO A 56 5.61 -2.12 -5.26
C PRO A 56 4.30 -1.90 -4.49
N CYS A 57 3.29 -1.43 -5.21
CA CYS A 57 1.97 -1.18 -4.66
C CYS A 57 0.91 -1.77 -5.57
N GLU A 58 -0.22 -2.14 -5.00
CA GLU A 58 -1.40 -2.50 -5.76
C GLU A 58 -2.35 -1.30 -5.75
N PRO A 59 -2.90 -0.89 -6.90
CA PRO A 59 -3.86 0.20 -6.94
C PRO A 59 -5.12 -0.20 -6.18
N ASP A 60 -5.61 0.75 -5.40
CA ASP A 60 -6.75 0.55 -4.52
C ASP A 60 -7.99 0.18 -5.33
N SER A 61 -8.51 -1.03 -5.10
CA SER A 61 -9.75 -1.50 -5.71
C SER A 61 -10.51 -2.33 -4.71
N GLU A 62 -11.85 -2.27 -4.73
CA GLU A 62 -12.70 -3.01 -3.79
C GLU A 62 -12.43 -4.53 -3.77
N LYS A 63 -11.86 -5.07 -4.86
CA LYS A 63 -11.46 -6.49 -4.96
C LYS A 63 -10.28 -6.86 -4.07
N PHE A 64 -9.51 -5.87 -3.62
CA PHE A 64 -8.35 -6.04 -2.75
C PHE A 64 -8.66 -5.72 -1.28
N HIS A 65 -9.94 -5.62 -0.91
CA HIS A 65 -10.37 -5.44 0.48
C HIS A 65 -11.25 -6.58 0.96
N LEU A 66 -11.04 -7.00 2.21
CA LEU A 66 -11.88 -7.96 2.93
C LEU A 66 -12.40 -7.28 4.20
N GLY A 67 -13.43 -6.45 4.05
CA GLY A 67 -13.88 -5.54 5.10
C GLY A 67 -12.84 -4.45 5.34
N ASP A 68 -12.37 -4.30 6.57
CA ASP A 68 -11.35 -3.30 6.96
C ASP A 68 -9.90 -3.80 6.77
N MET A 69 -9.71 -4.92 6.07
CA MET A 69 -8.41 -5.55 5.85
C MET A 69 -8.02 -5.49 4.38
N TYR A 70 -6.75 -5.21 4.11
CA TYR A 70 -6.18 -5.28 2.78
C TYR A 70 -5.83 -6.73 2.42
N LEU A 71 -6.16 -7.16 1.20
CA LEU A 71 -5.67 -8.42 0.66
C LEU A 71 -4.28 -8.21 0.06
N TRP A 72 -3.39 -9.17 0.33
CA TRP A 72 -2.04 -9.28 -0.25
C TRP A 72 -1.01 -8.25 0.21
N SER A 73 -1.32 -6.96 0.17
CA SER A 73 -0.35 -5.88 0.40
C SER A 73 -0.98 -4.63 1.00
N CYS A 74 -0.18 -3.88 1.76
CA CYS A 74 -0.58 -2.55 2.23
C CYS A 74 -0.56 -1.50 1.12
N PRO A 75 -1.38 -0.44 1.24
CA PRO A 75 -1.27 0.71 0.37
C PRO A 75 0.03 1.49 0.67
N CYS A 76 0.29 2.49 -0.16
CA CYS A 76 1.41 3.40 0.07
C CYS A 76 1.24 4.20 1.36
N SER A 77 2.35 4.65 1.96
CA SER A 77 2.30 5.51 3.13
C SER A 77 1.58 6.83 2.84
N GLU A 78 1.13 7.51 3.88
CA GLU A 78 0.48 8.82 3.75
C GLU A 78 1.33 9.79 2.91
N GLY A 79 0.67 10.49 1.99
CA GLY A 79 1.32 11.43 1.07
C GLY A 79 2.02 10.79 -0.14
N LEU A 80 1.98 9.46 -0.30
CA LEU A 80 2.43 8.78 -1.51
C LEU A 80 1.25 8.32 -2.36
N GLU A 81 1.42 8.33 -3.68
CA GLU A 81 0.46 7.80 -4.63
C GLU A 81 0.98 6.52 -5.27
N CYS A 82 0.12 5.50 -5.36
CA CYS A 82 0.42 4.30 -6.15
C CYS A 82 0.25 4.61 -7.65
N VAL A 83 1.33 4.50 -8.43
CA VAL A 83 1.33 4.80 -9.86
C VAL A 83 1.85 3.61 -10.64
N ALA A 84 1.02 3.11 -11.57
CA ALA A 84 1.42 2.11 -12.55
C ALA A 84 2.29 2.71 -13.65
N GLU A 85 3.26 1.94 -14.13
CA GLU A 85 4.06 2.33 -15.29
C GLU A 85 3.26 2.17 -16.59
N ASP A 86 2.55 1.05 -16.73
CA ASP A 86 1.65 0.77 -17.83
C ASP A 86 0.33 0.15 -17.31
N ILE A 87 -0.77 0.41 -18.01
CA ILE A 87 -2.11 -0.09 -17.66
C ILE A 87 -2.66 -0.83 -18.87
N ILE A 88 -2.85 -2.14 -18.74
CA ILE A 88 -3.44 -2.98 -19.77
C ILE A 88 -4.92 -3.12 -19.46
N ARG A 89 -5.77 -2.65 -20.37
CA ARG A 89 -7.22 -2.84 -20.29
C ARG A 89 -7.59 -3.96 -21.25
N ASN A 90 -8.20 -5.01 -20.73
CA ASN A 90 -8.80 -6.05 -21.56
C ASN A 90 -10.27 -5.71 -21.77
N ASP A 91 -10.67 -5.52 -23.02
CA ASP A 91 -12.06 -5.19 -23.37
C ASP A 91 -13.01 -6.40 -23.22
N VAL A 92 -12.46 -7.62 -23.25
CA VAL A 92 -13.25 -8.87 -23.26
C VAL A 92 -13.82 -9.19 -21.87
N ASP A 93 -12.97 -9.22 -20.85
CA ASP A 93 -13.33 -9.50 -19.45
C ASP A 93 -13.47 -8.21 -18.63
N LYS A 94 -13.29 -7.05 -19.26
CA LYS A 94 -13.27 -5.72 -18.62
C LYS A 94 -12.26 -5.64 -17.47
N SER A 95 -11.20 -6.46 -17.50
CA SER A 95 -10.15 -6.40 -16.49
C SER A 95 -9.17 -5.27 -16.78
N VAL A 96 -8.62 -4.71 -15.70
CA VAL A 96 -7.55 -3.72 -15.75
C VAL A 96 -6.37 -4.34 -15.01
N VAL A 97 -5.27 -4.52 -15.73
CA VAL A 97 -4.00 -5.04 -15.19
C VAL A 97 -3.03 -3.88 -15.10
N PHE A 98 -2.46 -3.69 -13.93
CA PHE A 98 -1.48 -2.64 -13.66
C PHE A 98 -0.08 -3.26 -13.67
N ILE A 99 0.83 -2.70 -14.46
CA ILE A 99 2.19 -3.20 -14.62
C ILE A 99 3.15 -2.25 -13.90
N ASN A 100 4.04 -2.81 -13.08
CA ASN A 100 5.07 -2.09 -12.31
C ASN A 100 4.50 -0.91 -11.50
N SER A 101 3.41 -1.13 -10.79
CA SER A 101 2.85 -0.15 -9.88
C SER A 101 3.75 0.04 -8.66
N THR A 102 4.15 1.30 -8.43
CA THR A 102 5.07 1.67 -7.35
C THR A 102 4.57 2.93 -6.63
N CYS A 103 4.90 3.04 -5.35
CA CYS A 103 4.58 4.22 -4.55
C CYS A 103 5.52 5.37 -4.93
N MET A 104 4.96 6.50 -5.34
CA MET A 104 5.71 7.69 -5.71
C MET A 104 5.21 8.91 -4.96
N ILE A 105 6.09 9.89 -4.76
CA ILE A 105 5.66 11.19 -4.25
C ILE A 105 4.76 11.89 -5.29
N PRO A 106 3.84 12.77 -4.88
CA PRO A 106 2.79 13.31 -5.77
C PRO A 106 3.37 14.08 -6.98
N GLU A 107 4.52 14.73 -6.79
CA GLU A 107 5.22 15.46 -7.85
C GLU A 107 5.80 14.54 -8.93
N GLU A 108 6.34 13.38 -8.54
CA GLU A 108 6.83 12.35 -9.46
C GLU A 108 5.66 11.63 -10.13
N ALA A 109 4.62 11.33 -9.36
CA ALA A 109 3.37 10.74 -9.86
C ALA A 109 2.77 11.58 -11.00
N LYS A 110 2.74 12.91 -10.88
CA LYS A 110 2.28 13.82 -11.95
C LYS A 110 3.15 13.73 -13.21
N ARG A 111 4.48 13.68 -13.07
CA ARG A 111 5.40 13.54 -14.21
C ARG A 111 5.25 12.20 -14.92
N GLN A 112 5.03 11.12 -14.16
CA GLN A 112 4.79 9.80 -14.74
C GLN A 112 3.44 9.71 -15.43
N LYS A 113 2.36 10.21 -14.80
CA LYS A 113 1.03 10.29 -15.40
C LYS A 113 1.03 11.13 -16.69
N SER A 114 1.79 12.23 -16.75
CA SER A 114 1.92 13.03 -17.97
C SER A 114 2.68 12.27 -19.06
N ARG A 115 3.77 11.58 -18.72
CA ARG A 115 4.52 10.71 -19.64
C ARG A 115 3.63 9.58 -20.17
N TYR A 116 2.85 8.93 -19.31
CA TYR A 116 1.87 7.91 -19.71
C TYR A 116 0.79 8.50 -20.63
N SER A 117 0.24 9.68 -20.31
CA SER A 117 -0.78 10.34 -21.16
C SER A 117 -0.21 10.71 -22.54
N LEU A 118 1.06 11.13 -22.60
CA LEU A 118 1.77 11.31 -23.86
C LEU A 118 1.99 9.98 -24.58
N LYS A 119 2.41 8.92 -23.88
CA LYS A 119 2.62 7.58 -24.43
C LYS A 119 1.32 7.01 -25.01
N THR A 120 0.19 7.14 -24.33
CA THR A 120 -1.14 6.72 -24.82
C THR A 120 -1.69 7.60 -25.93
N LYS A 121 -1.32 8.89 -26.00
CA LYS A 121 -1.65 9.76 -27.14
C LYS A 121 -0.78 9.49 -28.37
N ILE A 122 0.47 9.06 -28.17
CA ILE A 122 1.45 8.80 -29.24
C ILE A 122 1.41 7.33 -29.68
N LEU A 123 0.96 6.40 -28.82
CA LEU A 123 0.60 5.05 -29.21
C LEU A 123 -0.49 5.18 -30.26
N PRO A 124 -0.21 4.86 -31.53
CA PRO A 124 -1.27 4.76 -32.48
C PRO A 124 -2.18 3.64 -31.99
N ARG A 125 -3.45 3.67 -32.40
CA ARG A 125 -4.36 2.50 -32.34
C ARG A 125 -3.78 1.32 -33.14
N PHE A 126 -2.66 0.75 -32.72
CA PHE A 126 -2.09 -0.51 -33.20
C PHE A 126 -2.43 -1.61 -32.19
N LEU A 127 -3.72 -1.73 -31.90
CA LEU A 127 -4.32 -3.03 -31.62
C LEU A 127 -5.46 -3.22 -32.61
N GLY A 128 -5.11 -3.04 -33.89
CA GLY A 128 -5.86 -3.61 -35.00
C GLY A 128 -5.20 -4.94 -35.38
N LYS A 129 -5.98 -6.01 -35.25
CA LYS A 129 -5.87 -7.30 -35.96
C LYS A 129 -4.57 -8.10 -35.81
N SER A 130 -4.70 -9.26 -35.16
CA SER A 130 -3.95 -10.46 -35.55
C SER A 130 -4.91 -11.62 -35.70
N SER A 131 -5.04 -12.06 -36.96
CA SER A 131 -5.65 -13.27 -37.55
C SER A 131 -7.02 -13.74 -37.06
#